data_AF-A0A9P6IT05-F1
#
_entry.id   AF-A0A9P6IT05-F1
#
_cell.length_a   1.000
_cell.length_b   1.000
_cell.length_c   1.000
_cell.angle_alpha   90.00
_cell.angle_beta   90.00
_cell.angle_gamma   90.00
#
_symmetry.space_group_name_H-M   'P 1'
#
loop_
_entity.id
_entity.type
_entity.pdbx_description
1 polymer ?
#
loop_
_entity_poly.entity_id
_entity_poly.type
_entity_poly.pdbx_seq_one_letter_code
_entity_poly.pdbx_strand_id
1 'polypeptide(L)'
;MTACYKHKNLQSAQTFARRLLELAPPGQAATLARQIQQVAERNPRDEIQLDYDQYNSFVVCGISYTPIYRGSPSVQCPYCRAHFKPEFQGNLCTICDISQIGGTGTGMMVMP
;
A
#
# COMPACT_ATOMS: atom_id res chain seq x y z
N MET A 1 -10.85 5.13 0.97
CA MET A 1 -11.90 6.15 0.74
C MET A 1 -12.59 6.57 2.04
N THR A 2 -13.42 5.72 2.67
CA THR A 2 -14.25 6.13 3.83
C THR A 2 -13.44 6.59 5.04
N ALA A 3 -12.30 5.96 5.33
CA ALA A 3 -11.38 6.39 6.39
C ALA A 3 -10.87 7.82 6.14
N CYS A 4 -10.34 8.11 4.94
CA CYS A 4 -9.88 9.45 4.57
C CYS A 4 -11.01 10.48 4.67
N TYR A 5 -12.23 10.13 4.22
CA TYR A 5 -13.38 11.00 4.33
C TYR A 5 -13.74 11.33 5.79
N LYS A 6 -13.73 10.34 6.69
CA LYS A 6 -13.98 10.54 8.13
C LYS A 6 -12.95 11.47 8.79
N HIS A 7 -11.69 11.40 8.35
CA HIS A 7 -10.62 12.26 8.83
C HIS A 7 -10.46 13.56 8.01
N LYS A 8 -11.44 13.88 7.16
CA LYS A 8 -11.45 15.08 6.30
C LYS A 8 -10.24 15.22 5.38
N ASN A 9 -9.62 14.09 5.03
CA ASN A 9 -8.68 13.99 3.92
C ASN A 9 -9.47 13.81 2.62
N LEU A 10 -10.09 14.89 2.16
CA LEU A 10 -11.05 14.88 1.05
C LEU A 10 -10.38 14.67 -0.31
N GLN A 11 -9.21 15.25 -0.56
CA GLN A 11 -8.47 15.07 -1.81
C GLN A 11 -8.07 13.60 -2.00
N SER A 12 -7.54 12.99 -0.94
CA SER A 12 -7.22 11.57 -0.91
C SER A 12 -8.49 10.70 -1.03
N ALA A 13 -9.56 11.04 -0.32
CA ALA A 13 -10.84 10.31 -0.41
C ALA A 13 -11.42 10.32 -1.83
N GLN A 14 -11.39 11.46 -2.51
CA GLN A 14 -11.85 11.60 -3.89
C GLN A 14 -11.10 10.67 -4.84
N THR A 15 -9.77 10.66 -4.75
CA THR A 15 -8.91 9.81 -5.57
C THR A 15 -9.27 8.33 -5.37
N PHE A 16 -9.42 7.89 -4.11
CA PHE A 16 -9.81 6.51 -3.81
C PHE A 16 -11.25 6.19 -4.28
N ALA A 17 -12.17 7.14 -4.17
CA ALA A 17 -13.55 6.98 -4.66
C ALA A 17 -13.58 6.76 -6.18
N ARG A 18 -12.83 7.60 -6.91
CA ARG A 18 -12.72 7.51 -8.38
C ARG A 18 -12.16 6.15 -8.82
N ARG A 19 -11.01 5.72 -8.25
CA ARG A 19 -10.42 4.42 -8.56
C ARG A 19 -11.37 3.26 -8.22
N LEU A 20 -12.10 3.35 -7.11
CA LEU A 20 -13.09 2.35 -6.76
C LEU A 20 -14.23 2.28 -7.80
N LEU A 21 -14.71 3.42 -8.28
CA LEU A 21 -15.77 3.47 -9.31
C LEU A 21 -15.29 2.93 -10.67
N GLU A 22 -14.02 3.13 -11.02
CA GLU A 22 -13.38 2.55 -12.22
C GLU A 22 -13.36 1.00 -12.19
N LEU A 23 -13.39 0.39 -10.99
CA LEU A 23 -13.46 -1.08 -10.81
C LEU A 23 -14.90 -1.64 -10.84
N ALA A 24 -15.92 -0.83 -11.16
CA ALA A 24 -17.33 -1.22 -11.25
C ALA A 24 -17.85 -2.00 -10.00
N PRO A 25 -17.86 -1.38 -8.82
CA PRO A 25 -18.22 -2.03 -7.56
C PRO A 25 -19.74 -2.24 -7.47
N PRO A 26 -20.23 -3.12 -6.57
CA PRO A 26 -21.65 -3.35 -6.37
C PRO A 26 -22.40 -2.08 -5.94
N GLY A 27 -23.71 -2.03 -6.22
CA GLY A 27 -24.51 -0.80 -6.19
C GLY A 27 -24.43 0.03 -4.90
N GLN A 28 -24.44 -0.60 -3.73
CA GLN A 28 -24.32 0.13 -2.46
C GLN A 28 -22.95 0.83 -2.32
N ALA A 29 -21.87 0.14 -2.66
CA ALA A 29 -20.51 0.70 -2.62
C ALA A 29 -20.33 1.79 -3.68
N ALA A 30 -20.89 1.61 -4.88
CA ALA A 30 -20.87 2.62 -5.93
C ALA A 30 -21.61 3.91 -5.52
N THR A 31 -22.79 3.79 -4.93
CA THR A 31 -23.58 4.94 -4.45
C THR A 31 -22.83 5.73 -3.38
N LEU A 32 -22.26 5.03 -2.39
CA LEU A 32 -21.44 5.66 -1.34
C LEU A 32 -20.21 6.37 -1.94
N ALA A 33 -19.52 5.73 -2.89
CA ALA A 33 -18.35 6.31 -3.53
C ALA A 33 -18.68 7.59 -4.32
N ARG A 34 -19.78 7.60 -5.08
CA ARG A 34 -20.25 8.80 -5.80
C ARG A 34 -20.62 9.92 -4.83
N GLN A 35 -21.27 9.60 -3.71
CA GLN A 35 -21.61 10.60 -2.70
C GLN A 35 -20.35 11.24 -2.09
N ILE A 36 -19.37 10.43 -1.69
CA ILE A 36 -18.10 10.93 -1.15
C ILE A 36 -17.34 11.76 -2.19
N GLN A 37 -17.31 11.30 -3.45
CA GLN A 37 -16.68 12.03 -4.54
C GLN A 37 -17.28 13.42 -4.74
N GLN A 38 -18.61 13.53 -4.79
CA GLN A 38 -19.30 14.83 -4.94
C GLN A 38 -19.01 15.80 -3.80
N VAL A 39 -18.92 15.30 -2.56
CA VAL A 39 -18.57 16.15 -1.41
C VAL A 39 -17.12 16.60 -1.49
N ALA A 40 -16.21 15.68 -1.83
CA ALA A 40 -14.79 15.98 -1.91
C ALA A 40 -14.41 16.92 -3.05
N GLU A 41 -15.15 16.89 -4.18
CA GLU A 41 -14.95 17.81 -5.31
C GLU A 41 -15.21 19.28 -4.95
N ARG A 42 -16.10 19.55 -3.99
CA ARG A 42 -16.41 20.92 -3.55
C ARG A 42 -15.29 21.56 -2.73
N ASN A 43 -14.48 20.75 -2.05
CA ASN A 43 -13.36 21.22 -1.23
C ASN A 43 -12.25 20.15 -1.17
N PRO A 44 -11.42 20.03 -2.23
CA PRO A 44 -10.42 18.97 -2.36
C PRO A 44 -9.17 19.32 -1.54
N ARG A 45 -9.28 19.27 -0.22
CA ARG A 45 -8.17 19.51 0.71
C ARG A 45 -8.02 18.34 1.68
N ASP A 46 -6.77 18.01 1.99
CA ASP A 46 -6.45 17.10 3.07
C ASP A 46 -6.08 17.86 4.35
N GLU A 47 -6.67 17.46 5.49
CA GLU A 47 -6.36 18.05 6.81
C GLU A 47 -5.09 17.45 7.42
N ILE A 48 -4.83 16.17 7.16
CA ILE A 48 -3.70 15.41 7.73
C ILE A 48 -2.73 15.04 6.62
N GLN A 49 -1.46 15.41 6.79
CA GLN A 49 -0.40 14.98 5.89
C GLN A 49 -0.14 13.48 6.04
N LEU A 50 -0.23 12.74 4.93
CA LEU A 50 0.03 11.30 4.87
C LEU A 50 1.42 11.06 4.24
N ASP A 51 2.14 10.05 4.73
CA ASP A 51 3.26 9.45 3.99
C ASP A 51 2.70 8.53 2.89
N TYR A 52 2.09 9.15 1.89
CA TYR A 52 1.51 8.47 0.75
C TYR A 52 1.54 9.38 -0.48
N ASP A 53 2.42 9.04 -1.42
CA ASP A 53 2.41 9.61 -2.77
C ASP A 53 1.79 8.61 -3.75
N GLN A 54 0.69 9.01 -4.36
CA GLN A 54 -0.04 8.17 -5.30
C GLN A 54 0.60 8.07 -6.70
N TYR A 55 1.53 8.97 -7.02
CA TYR A 55 2.21 9.05 -8.31
C TYR A 55 3.60 8.40 -8.26
N ASN A 56 4.17 8.24 -7.07
CA ASN A 56 5.41 7.55 -6.85
C ASN A 56 5.15 6.07 -6.52
N SER A 57 5.73 5.15 -7.30
CA SER A 57 5.58 3.72 -7.02
C SER A 57 6.36 3.32 -5.78
N PHE A 58 5.76 2.45 -4.97
CA PHE A 58 6.36 1.95 -3.75
C PHE A 58 5.95 0.49 -3.49
N VAL A 59 6.72 -0.16 -2.62
CA VAL A 59 6.37 -1.44 -1.99
C VAL A 59 6.18 -1.22 -0.50
N VAL A 60 5.40 -2.06 0.17
CA VAL A 60 5.16 -1.93 1.62
C VAL A 60 6.18 -2.77 2.38
N CYS A 61 6.80 -2.19 3.41
CA CYS A 61 7.67 -2.94 4.30
C CYS A 61 6.86 -3.98 5.10
N GLY A 62 7.27 -5.25 5.09
CA GLY A 62 6.56 -6.34 5.78
C GLY A 62 6.61 -6.32 7.31
N ILE A 63 7.31 -5.36 7.93
CA ILE A 63 7.43 -5.20 9.40
C ILE A 63 6.88 -3.85 9.87
N SER A 64 7.38 -2.75 9.31
CA SER A 64 6.97 -1.40 9.74
C SER A 64 5.69 -0.89 9.07
N TYR A 65 5.19 -1.58 8.03
CA TYR A 65 4.01 -1.19 7.25
C TYR A 65 4.08 0.23 6.63
N THR A 66 5.29 0.78 6.49
CA THR A 66 5.55 2.05 5.81
C THR A 66 5.90 1.81 4.33
N PRO A 67 5.64 2.79 3.44
CA PRO A 67 6.06 2.72 2.05
C PRO A 67 7.60 2.71 1.93
N ILE A 68 8.10 1.95 0.95
CA ILE A 68 9.47 1.98 0.46
C ILE A 68 9.38 2.44 -0.99
N TYR A 69 9.60 3.74 -1.21
CA TYR A 69 9.47 4.35 -2.53
C TYR A 69 10.59 3.92 -3.47
N ARG A 70 10.30 3.97 -4.77
CA ARG A 70 11.26 3.64 -5.83
C ARG A 70 12.57 4.40 -5.65
N GLY A 71 13.69 3.68 -5.74
CA GLY A 71 15.04 4.23 -5.53
C GLY A 71 15.52 4.17 -4.07
N SER A 72 14.62 3.92 -3.10
CA SER A 72 15.02 3.67 -1.71
C SER A 72 15.65 2.28 -1.57
N PRO A 73 16.62 2.10 -0.65
CA PRO A 73 17.19 0.79 -0.40
C PRO A 73 16.13 -0.15 0.20
N SER A 74 16.06 -1.38 -0.30
CA SER A 74 15.15 -2.41 0.20
C SER A 74 15.84 -3.77 0.17
N VAL A 75 15.50 -4.62 1.13
CA VAL A 75 16.00 -6.00 1.24
C VAL A 75 14.81 -6.94 1.06
N GLN A 76 15.00 -8.00 0.30
CA GLN A 76 13.93 -8.96 -0.01
C GLN A 76 14.11 -10.26 0.77
N CYS A 77 12.98 -10.89 1.10
CA CYS A 77 12.94 -12.27 1.53
C CYS A 77 13.30 -13.19 0.34
N PRO A 78 14.29 -14.08 0.46
CA PRO A 78 14.71 -14.95 -0.65
C PRO A 78 13.63 -15.99 -1.04
N TYR A 79 12.69 -16.27 -0.14
CA TYR A 79 11.61 -17.23 -0.37
C TYR A 79 10.35 -16.58 -0.96
N CYS A 80 9.66 -15.73 -0.20
CA CYS A 80 8.37 -15.15 -0.61
C CYS A 80 8.51 -13.80 -1.34
N ARG A 81 9.73 -13.25 -1.48
CA ARG A 81 10.02 -11.96 -2.14
C ARG A 81 9.36 -10.73 -1.51
N ALA A 82 8.86 -10.85 -0.28
CA ALA A 82 8.41 -9.69 0.49
C ALA A 82 9.57 -8.69 0.69
N HIS A 83 9.24 -7.39 0.67
CA HIS A 83 10.20 -6.31 0.81
C HIS A 83 10.25 -5.79 2.24
N PHE A 84 11.45 -5.44 2.68
CA PHE A 84 11.74 -4.90 4.00
C PHE A 84 12.72 -3.74 3.91
N LYS A 85 12.67 -2.84 4.90
CA LYS A 85 13.71 -1.83 5.09
C LYS A 85 15.03 -2.53 5.48
N PRO A 86 16.20 -1.96 5.10
CA PRO A 86 17.51 -2.56 5.39
C PRO A 86 17.78 -2.81 6.87
N GLU A 87 17.18 -2.01 7.75
CA GLU A 87 17.25 -2.16 9.21
C GLU A 87 16.72 -3.51 9.74
N PHE A 88 15.90 -4.21 8.97
CA PHE A 88 15.37 -5.53 9.33
C PHE A 88 16.12 -6.70 8.67
N GLN A 89 17.21 -6.43 7.95
CA GLN A 89 18.03 -7.48 7.38
C GLN A 89 18.57 -8.41 8.47
N GLY A 90 18.50 -9.71 8.23
CA GLY A 90 18.94 -10.72 9.19
C GLY A 90 17.85 -11.21 10.14
N ASN A 91 16.69 -10.55 10.21
CA ASN A 91 15.55 -11.04 10.99
C ASN A 91 14.78 -12.15 10.25
N LEU A 92 13.97 -12.91 10.99
CA LEU A 92 13.01 -13.85 10.41
C LEU A 92 11.93 -13.06 9.63
N CYS A 93 11.63 -13.49 8.41
CA CYS A 93 10.61 -12.88 7.58
C CYS A 93 9.21 -13.08 8.19
N THR A 94 8.56 -12.00 8.62
CA THR A 94 7.21 -11.98 9.22
C THR A 94 6.05 -12.31 8.27
N ILE A 95 6.35 -12.54 6.99
CA ILE A 95 5.34 -12.87 5.98
C ILE A 95 5.27 -14.37 5.74
N CYS A 96 6.42 -15.04 5.69
CA CYS A 96 6.50 -16.48 5.45
C CYS A 96 6.87 -17.28 6.68
N ASP A 97 7.40 -16.64 7.73
CA ASP A 97 7.88 -17.22 8.99
C ASP A 97 8.91 -18.35 8.83
N ILE A 98 9.55 -18.45 7.66
CA ILE A 98 10.48 -19.53 7.31
C ILE A 98 11.91 -19.03 7.08
N SER A 99 12.07 -17.99 6.24
CA SER A 99 13.39 -17.57 5.76
C SER A 99 13.87 -16.27 6.39
N GLN A 100 15.19 -16.08 6.42
CA GLN A 100 15.84 -14.86 6.90
C GLN A 100 15.77 -13.75 5.83
N ILE A 101 15.39 -12.54 6.24
CA ILE A 101 15.34 -11.36 5.37
C ILE A 101 16.74 -11.04 4.85
N GLY A 102 16.90 -10.95 3.53
CA GLY A 102 18.20 -10.74 2.90
C GLY A 102 19.15 -11.94 2.94
N GLY A 103 18.63 -13.12 3.33
CA GLY A 103 19.38 -14.36 3.25
C GLY A 103 19.70 -14.73 1.80
N THR A 104 20.78 -15.49 1.60
CA THR A 104 21.17 -16.04 0.30
C THR A 104 20.50 -17.39 0.07
N GLY A 105 19.89 -17.58 -1.08
CA GLY A 105 19.35 -18.87 -1.51
C GLY A 105 19.57 -19.07 -3.01
N THR A 106 19.55 -20.32 -3.47
CA THR A 106 19.68 -20.67 -4.89
C THR A 106 18.45 -20.31 -5.72
N GLY A 107 17.36 -19.87 -5.07
CA GLY A 107 16.07 -19.61 -5.69
C GLY A 107 15.08 -20.75 -5.45
N MET A 108 13.79 -20.47 -5.65
CA MET A 108 12.74 -21.47 -5.52
C MET A 108 12.86 -22.49 -6.66
N MET A 109 13.14 -23.75 -6.30
CA MET A 109 13.20 -24.87 -7.23
C MET A 109 11.90 -25.68 -7.10
N VAL A 110 11.10 -25.67 -8.16
CA VAL A 110 9.88 -26.50 -8.25
C VAL A 110 10.02 -27.38 -9.48
N MET A 111 10.92 -28.37 -9.40
CA MET A 111 11.07 -29.41 -10.41
C MET A 111 11.18 -30.75 -9.67
N PRO A 112 10.54 -31.83 -10.17
CA PRO A 112 10.68 -33.16 -9.60
C PRO A 112 12.11 -33.71 -9.71
#